data_AF-A0A3N5DBU8-F1
#
_entry.id   AF-A0A3N5DBU8-F1
#
_cell.length_a   1.000
_cell.length_b   1.000
_cell.length_c   1.000
_cell.angle_alpha   90.00
_cell.angle_beta   90.00
_cell.angle_gamma   90.00
#
_symmetry.space_group_name_H-M   'P 1'
#
loop_
_entity.id
_entity.type
_entity.pdbx_description
1 polymer ?
#
loop_
_entity_poly.entity_id
_entity_poly.type
_entity_poly.pdbx_seq_one_letter_code
_entity_poly.pdbx_strand_id
1 'polypeptide(L)'
;MNKLLGIVGSLVLFSGSAMAATAPDCVKVDKAQIEGLFDKWNDSLQTGDAHKVANNYLSDAVLLPTVSNKVRLTDAERVDYFEHFLEKKPFGKIDSRTVRLGCNKAVDAGTYTFTFADKSTVSARYTFTYAWDGKEWKISTHHSSAMPEA
;
A
#
# COMPACT_ATOMS: atom_id res chain seq x y z
N MET A 1 51.28 29.99 -54.77
CA MET A 1 51.05 28.57 -55.13
C MET A 1 51.33 27.70 -53.91
N ASN A 2 50.36 26.83 -53.57
CA ASN A 2 50.49 25.57 -52.80
C ASN A 2 50.84 25.66 -51.29
N LYS A 3 50.23 24.89 -50.39
CA LYS A 3 49.15 23.87 -50.46
C LYS A 3 48.64 23.66 -49.01
N LEU A 4 47.32 23.65 -48.83
CA LEU A 4 46.67 23.08 -47.64
C LEU A 4 46.88 21.54 -47.66
N LEU A 5 47.36 20.96 -46.56
CA LEU A 5 47.16 19.53 -46.28
C LEU A 5 46.31 19.39 -45.02
N GLY A 6 45.11 18.83 -45.21
CA GLY A 6 44.12 18.59 -44.17
C GLY A 6 44.51 17.41 -43.28
N ILE A 7 44.24 17.54 -41.98
CA ILE A 7 44.33 16.45 -41.02
C ILE A 7 42.92 15.86 -40.89
N VAL A 8 42.76 14.65 -41.41
CA VAL A 8 41.56 13.83 -41.19
C VAL A 8 41.66 13.27 -39.76
N GLY A 9 40.97 13.90 -38.82
CA GLY A 9 40.82 13.38 -37.46
C GLY A 9 39.92 12.16 -37.46
N SER A 10 40.50 10.96 -37.27
CA SER A 10 39.72 9.73 -37.10
C SER A 10 38.95 9.78 -35.80
N LEU A 11 37.61 9.79 -35.89
CA LEU A 11 36.71 9.73 -34.74
C LEU A 11 36.70 8.27 -34.22
N VAL A 12 37.43 8.01 -33.14
CA VAL A 12 37.40 6.70 -32.47
C VAL A 12 36.16 6.64 -31.58
N LEU A 13 35.16 5.87 -32.00
CA LEU A 13 33.99 5.56 -31.19
C LEU A 13 34.36 4.52 -30.14
N PHE A 14 34.53 4.94 -28.88
CA PHE A 14 34.64 4.02 -27.76
C PHE A 14 33.24 3.50 -27.39
N SER A 15 32.97 2.23 -27.67
CA SER A 15 31.80 1.53 -27.15
C SER A 15 31.99 1.29 -25.65
N GLY A 16 31.38 2.13 -24.81
CA GLY A 16 31.31 1.90 -23.37
C GLY A 16 30.39 0.72 -23.06
N SER A 17 30.88 -0.29 -22.36
CA SER A 17 30.04 -1.36 -21.81
C SER A 17 29.15 -0.78 -20.71
N ALA A 18 27.84 -0.80 -20.91
CA ALA A 18 26.89 -0.46 -19.85
C ALA A 18 26.97 -1.53 -18.76
N MET A 19 27.37 -1.14 -17.55
CA MET A 19 27.26 -1.99 -16.37
C MET A 19 25.80 -2.08 -15.96
N ALA A 20 25.22 -3.28 -15.98
CA ALA A 20 23.91 -3.51 -15.41
C ALA A 20 23.97 -3.27 -13.90
N ALA A 21 23.20 -2.33 -13.37
CA ALA A 21 23.05 -2.17 -11.93
C ALA A 21 22.45 -3.46 -11.35
N THR A 22 23.05 -3.98 -10.28
CA THR A 22 22.48 -5.09 -9.53
C THR A 22 21.11 -4.67 -9.01
N ALA A 23 20.09 -5.52 -9.22
CA ALA A 23 18.76 -5.28 -8.66
C ALA A 23 18.89 -5.06 -7.15
N PRO A 24 18.20 -4.07 -6.57
CA PRO A 24 18.27 -3.81 -5.14
C PRO A 24 17.80 -5.05 -4.36
N ASP A 25 18.48 -5.35 -3.26
CA ASP A 25 18.08 -6.43 -2.36
C ASP A 25 16.71 -6.11 -1.74
N CYS A 26 15.74 -6.97 -2.00
CA CYS A 26 14.39 -6.82 -1.51
C CYS A 26 14.22 -7.54 -0.18
N VAL A 27 13.46 -6.93 0.75
CA VAL A 27 13.00 -7.61 1.94
C VAL A 27 12.03 -8.71 1.54
N LYS A 28 12.39 -9.95 1.90
CA LYS A 28 11.52 -11.11 1.67
C LYS A 28 10.34 -11.06 2.63
N VAL A 29 9.16 -11.37 2.10
CA VAL A 29 7.92 -11.55 2.86
C VAL A 29 7.17 -12.73 2.26
N ASP A 30 6.44 -13.47 3.09
CA ASP A 30 5.56 -14.54 2.64
C ASP A 30 4.07 -14.19 2.77
N LYS A 31 3.20 -15.08 2.32
CA LYS A 31 1.76 -14.87 2.35
C LYS A 31 1.23 -14.72 3.79
N ALA A 32 1.68 -15.56 4.73
CA ALA A 32 1.18 -15.54 6.11
C ALA A 32 1.53 -14.23 6.82
N GLN A 33 2.72 -13.69 6.56
CA GLN A 33 3.13 -12.38 7.07
C GLN A 33 2.23 -11.25 6.56
N ILE A 34 1.84 -11.27 5.28
CA ILE A 34 0.91 -10.27 4.71
C ILE A 34 -0.49 -10.42 5.30
N GLU A 35 -0.97 -11.65 5.48
CA GLU A 35 -2.26 -11.89 6.13
C GLU A 35 -2.30 -11.35 7.57
N GLY A 36 -1.22 -11.53 8.32
CA GLY A 36 -1.07 -10.98 9.67
C GLY A 36 -1.07 -9.45 9.75
N LEU A 37 -0.78 -8.73 8.64
CA LEU A 37 -0.90 -7.27 8.61
C LEU A 37 -2.36 -6.81 8.62
N PHE A 38 -3.27 -7.57 8.01
CA PHE A 38 -4.71 -7.32 8.16
C PHE A 38 -5.14 -7.56 9.61
N ASP A 39 -4.68 -8.64 10.24
CA ASP A 39 -5.04 -8.97 11.62
C ASP A 39 -4.55 -7.86 12.58
N LYS A 40 -3.29 -7.41 12.45
CA LYS A 40 -2.74 -6.26 13.19
C LYS A 40 -3.59 -5.00 13.00
N TRP A 41 -4.01 -4.71 11.77
CA TRP A 41 -4.86 -3.55 11.48
C TRP A 41 -6.25 -3.71 12.11
N ASN A 42 -6.86 -4.88 12.01
CA ASN A 42 -8.19 -5.17 12.55
C ASN A 42 -8.20 -5.15 14.09
N ASP A 43 -7.13 -5.65 14.73
CA ASP A 43 -6.92 -5.56 16.18
C ASP A 43 -6.78 -4.12 16.64
N SER A 44 -6.14 -3.25 15.85
CA SER A 44 -6.06 -1.82 16.17
C SER A 44 -7.42 -1.13 16.14
N LEU A 45 -8.40 -1.63 15.36
CA LEU A 45 -9.77 -1.14 15.43
C LEU A 45 -10.40 -1.42 16.80
N GLN A 46 -10.06 -2.57 17.40
CA GLN A 46 -10.63 -2.99 18.69
C GLN A 46 -10.15 -2.13 19.86
N THR A 47 -9.08 -1.34 19.68
CA THR A 47 -8.61 -0.43 20.74
C THR A 47 -9.43 0.85 20.82
N GLY A 48 -10.24 1.18 19.81
CA GLY A 48 -10.98 2.46 19.73
C GLY A 48 -10.07 3.69 19.62
N ASP A 49 -8.82 3.52 19.21
CA ASP A 49 -7.81 4.59 19.13
C ASP A 49 -7.42 4.82 17.67
N ALA A 50 -7.90 5.91 17.09
CA ALA A 50 -7.68 6.24 15.69
C ALA A 50 -6.19 6.40 15.33
N HIS A 51 -5.34 6.83 16.27
CA HIS A 51 -3.90 6.93 16.04
C HIS A 51 -3.27 5.54 15.92
N LYS A 52 -3.70 4.56 16.74
CA LYS A 52 -3.21 3.18 16.60
C LYS A 52 -3.59 2.57 15.26
N VAL A 53 -4.78 2.88 14.74
CA VAL A 53 -5.18 2.45 13.39
C VAL A 53 -4.31 3.12 12.33
N ALA A 54 -4.16 4.44 12.40
CA ALA A 54 -3.36 5.23 11.46
C ALA A 54 -1.87 4.83 11.46
N ASN A 55 -1.32 4.37 12.58
CA ASN A 55 0.08 3.92 12.68
C ASN A 55 0.42 2.71 11.78
N ASN A 56 -0.58 1.96 11.32
CA ASN A 56 -0.40 0.88 10.34
C ASN A 56 -0.16 1.40 8.92
N TYR A 57 -0.32 2.69 8.67
CA TYR A 57 -0.15 3.33 7.37
C TYR A 57 1.22 3.99 7.25
N LEU A 58 1.74 4.05 6.03
CA LEU A 58 2.83 4.97 5.71
C LEU A 58 2.33 6.42 5.85
N SER A 59 3.25 7.34 6.14
CA SER A 59 2.94 8.78 6.24
C SER A 59 2.35 9.35 4.95
N ASP A 60 2.73 8.79 3.79
CA ASP A 60 2.26 9.16 2.45
C ASP A 60 1.17 8.23 1.90
N ALA A 61 0.58 7.37 2.73
CA ALA A 61 -0.40 6.41 2.25
C ALA A 61 -1.66 7.07 1.67
N VAL A 62 -2.46 6.32 0.92
CA VAL A 62 -3.77 6.78 0.42
C VAL A 62 -4.88 5.90 0.99
N LEU A 63 -5.91 6.51 1.56
CA LEU A 63 -7.14 5.82 1.97
C LEU A 63 -8.33 6.33 1.15
N LEU A 64 -8.98 5.40 0.45
CA LEU A 64 -10.27 5.56 -0.23
C LEU A 64 -11.31 4.75 0.54
N PRO A 65 -12.00 5.36 1.52
CA PRO A 65 -12.87 4.63 2.44
C PRO A 65 -14.27 4.38 1.86
N THR A 66 -14.98 3.41 2.44
CA THR A 66 -16.32 2.98 1.99
C THR A 66 -17.41 4.05 2.17
N VAL A 67 -17.36 4.80 3.27
CA VAL A 67 -18.47 5.66 3.74
C VAL A 67 -18.13 7.16 3.72
N SER A 68 -17.14 7.57 2.94
CA SER A 68 -16.78 8.99 2.78
C SER A 68 -16.28 9.26 1.37
N ASN A 69 -16.81 10.32 0.74
CA ASN A 69 -16.32 10.79 -0.57
C ASN A 69 -14.92 11.43 -0.47
N LYS A 70 -14.47 11.79 0.73
CA LYS A 70 -13.17 12.41 0.95
C LYS A 70 -12.08 11.34 0.99
N VAL A 71 -11.20 11.37 -0.02
CA VAL A 71 -9.91 10.63 0.00
C VAL A 71 -9.02 11.19 1.10
N ARG A 72 -8.33 10.32 1.85
CA ARG A 72 -7.41 10.72 2.93
C ARG A 72 -5.98 10.53 2.46
N LEU A 73 -5.22 11.64 2.41
CA LEU A 73 -3.86 11.68 1.86
C LEU A 73 -2.81 11.97 2.93
N THR A 74 -3.24 12.37 4.13
CA THR A 74 -2.37 12.69 5.25
C THR A 74 -2.73 11.86 6.49
N ASP A 75 -1.80 11.77 7.44
CA ASP A 75 -2.05 11.09 8.72
C ASP A 75 -3.23 11.70 9.46
N ALA A 76 -3.30 13.04 9.55
CA ALA A 76 -4.40 13.74 10.21
C ALA A 76 -5.77 13.38 9.59
N GLU A 77 -5.83 13.29 8.26
CA GLU A 77 -7.07 12.92 7.57
C GLU A 77 -7.44 11.44 7.73
N ARG A 78 -6.45 10.55 7.88
CA ARG A 78 -6.70 9.14 8.24
C ARG A 78 -7.21 9.03 9.66
N VAL A 79 -6.61 9.76 10.61
CA VAL A 79 -7.05 9.80 12.02
C VAL A 79 -8.51 10.27 12.09
N ASP A 80 -8.84 11.41 11.48
CA ASP A 80 -10.21 11.94 11.41
C ASP A 80 -11.22 10.91 10.87
N TYR A 81 -10.84 10.16 9.83
CA TYR A 81 -11.71 9.09 9.32
C TYR A 81 -11.96 8.00 10.38
N PHE A 82 -10.89 7.56 11.04
CA PHE A 82 -10.96 6.48 12.00
C PHE A 82 -11.64 6.90 13.30
N GLU A 83 -11.55 8.15 13.74
CA GLU A 83 -12.34 8.65 14.87
C GLU A 83 -13.83 8.34 14.69
N HIS A 84 -14.39 8.68 13.53
CA HIS A 84 -15.79 8.38 13.22
C HIS A 84 -16.07 6.91 12.93
N PHE A 85 -15.18 6.21 12.23
CA PHE A 85 -15.38 4.80 11.90
C PHE A 85 -15.40 3.93 13.16
N LEU A 86 -14.58 4.25 14.15
CA LEU A 86 -14.43 3.50 15.39
C LEU A 86 -15.60 3.70 16.37
N GLU A 87 -16.38 4.77 16.25
CA GLU A 87 -17.62 4.97 17.04
C GLU A 87 -18.56 3.76 16.93
N LYS A 88 -18.58 3.09 15.77
CA LYS A 88 -19.42 1.92 15.50
C LYS A 88 -18.84 0.60 15.99
N LYS A 89 -17.62 0.61 16.56
CA LYS A 89 -16.85 -0.56 17.01
C LYS A 89 -16.77 -1.66 15.93
N PRO A 90 -16.19 -1.35 14.77
CA PRO A 90 -16.13 -2.28 13.65
C PRO A 90 -15.21 -3.47 13.97
N PHE A 91 -15.65 -4.66 13.55
CA PHE A 91 -14.83 -5.87 13.51
C PHE A 91 -14.88 -6.45 12.09
N GLY A 92 -13.74 -6.48 11.41
CA GLY A 92 -13.62 -6.99 10.04
C GLY A 92 -13.36 -8.49 10.01
N LYS A 93 -14.00 -9.19 9.08
CA LYS A 93 -13.72 -10.58 8.74
C LYS A 93 -13.45 -10.70 7.25
N ILE A 94 -12.33 -11.33 6.86
CA ILE A 94 -12.02 -11.64 5.45
C ILE A 94 -12.94 -12.76 4.97
N ASP A 95 -13.61 -12.52 3.84
CA ASP A 95 -14.49 -13.50 3.18
C ASP A 95 -13.79 -14.16 1.99
N SER A 96 -13.00 -13.38 1.24
CA SER A 96 -12.15 -13.87 0.15
C SER A 96 -10.85 -13.08 0.10
N ARG A 97 -9.77 -13.73 -0.35
CA ARG A 97 -8.42 -13.13 -0.36
C ARG A 97 -7.58 -13.65 -1.51
N THR A 98 -6.89 -12.73 -2.18
CA THR A 98 -5.80 -13.01 -3.12
C THR A 98 -4.60 -12.16 -2.73
N VAL A 99 -3.45 -12.82 -2.54
CA VAL A 99 -2.19 -12.14 -2.20
C VAL A 99 -1.24 -12.19 -3.40
N ARG A 100 -0.61 -11.05 -3.70
CA ARG A 100 0.49 -10.92 -4.68
C ARG A 100 1.70 -10.33 -3.98
N LEU A 101 2.84 -11.01 -4.09
CA LEU A 101 4.10 -10.60 -3.48
C LEU A 101 5.01 -9.96 -4.53
N GLY A 102 5.78 -8.95 -4.13
CA GLY A 102 6.76 -8.26 -4.96
C GLY A 102 7.95 -7.77 -4.15
N CYS A 103 8.90 -7.11 -4.82
CA CYS A 103 10.06 -6.53 -4.17
C CYS A 103 9.65 -5.35 -3.28
N ASN A 104 9.85 -5.46 -1.97
CA ASN A 104 9.48 -4.44 -0.96
C ASN A 104 8.01 -4.01 -1.02
N LYS A 105 7.15 -4.81 -1.65
CA LYS A 105 5.74 -4.52 -1.91
C LYS A 105 4.90 -5.78 -1.86
N ALA A 106 3.65 -5.65 -1.43
CA ALA A 106 2.66 -6.71 -1.52
C ALA A 106 1.27 -6.14 -1.76
N VAL A 107 0.36 -6.96 -2.28
CA VAL A 107 -1.06 -6.63 -2.43
C VAL A 107 -1.88 -7.74 -1.77
N ASP A 108 -2.79 -7.37 -0.89
CA ASP A 108 -3.87 -8.21 -0.36
C ASP A 108 -5.20 -7.62 -0.83
N ALA A 109 -5.95 -8.35 -1.64
CA ALA A 109 -7.21 -7.90 -2.19
C ALA A 109 -8.27 -9.00 -2.15
N GLY A 110 -9.52 -8.59 -2.00
CA GLY A 110 -10.65 -9.51 -1.92
C GLY A 110 -11.88 -8.84 -1.36
N THR A 111 -12.62 -9.58 -0.53
CA THR A 111 -13.84 -9.09 0.13
C THR A 111 -13.75 -9.34 1.62
N TYR A 112 -14.33 -8.42 2.39
CA TYR A 112 -14.53 -8.59 3.81
C TYR A 112 -15.95 -8.18 4.21
N THR A 113 -16.31 -8.53 5.43
CA THR A 113 -17.53 -8.08 6.07
C THR A 113 -17.18 -7.44 7.42
N PHE A 114 -17.63 -6.21 7.62
CA PHE A 114 -17.60 -5.57 8.94
C PHE A 114 -18.86 -5.93 9.71
N THR A 115 -18.68 -6.30 10.97
CA THR A 115 -19.76 -6.38 11.97
C THR A 115 -19.59 -5.21 12.94
N PHE A 116 -20.69 -4.53 13.27
CA PHE A 116 -20.70 -3.40 14.21
C PHE A 116 -21.34 -3.77 15.55
N ALA A 117 -21.21 -2.89 16.54
CA ALA A 117 -21.76 -3.11 17.89
C ALA A 117 -23.28 -3.35 17.92
N ASP A 118 -24.02 -2.74 16.98
CA ASP A 118 -25.46 -2.91 16.83
C ASP A 118 -25.86 -4.21 16.10
N LYS A 119 -24.87 -5.06 15.77
CA LYS A 119 -24.99 -6.31 15.01
C LYS A 119 -25.32 -6.12 13.53
N SER A 120 -25.37 -4.87 13.04
CA SER A 120 -25.43 -4.64 11.60
C SER A 120 -24.13 -5.09 10.93
N THR A 121 -24.23 -5.45 9.66
CA THR A 121 -23.10 -5.92 8.86
C THR A 121 -23.01 -5.18 7.54
N VAL A 122 -21.79 -4.90 7.09
CA VAL A 122 -21.52 -4.33 5.76
C VAL A 122 -20.46 -5.16 5.07
N SER A 123 -20.82 -5.77 3.94
CA SER A 123 -19.89 -6.44 3.04
C SER A 123 -19.28 -5.44 2.05
N ALA A 124 -17.99 -5.56 1.81
CA ALA A 124 -17.24 -4.64 0.98
C ALA A 124 -16.07 -5.36 0.29
N ARG A 125 -15.63 -4.77 -0.81
CA ARG A 125 -14.42 -5.15 -1.54
C ARG A 125 -13.28 -4.31 -1.02
N TYR A 126 -12.10 -4.90 -0.88
CA TYR A 126 -10.93 -4.21 -0.38
C TYR A 126 -9.69 -4.43 -1.26
N THR A 127 -8.77 -3.48 -1.17
CA THR A 127 -7.39 -3.64 -1.62
C THR A 127 -6.49 -2.95 -0.62
N PHE A 128 -5.63 -3.71 0.04
CA PHE A 128 -4.47 -3.21 0.77
C PHE A 128 -3.24 -3.41 -0.10
N THR A 129 -2.51 -2.33 -0.37
CA THR A 129 -1.12 -2.45 -0.80
C THR A 129 -0.23 -2.19 0.39
N TYR A 130 0.81 -3.00 0.53
CA TYR A 130 1.82 -2.87 1.57
C TYR A 130 3.16 -2.51 0.94
N ALA A 131 3.96 -1.75 1.67
CA ALA A 131 5.35 -1.49 1.32
C ALA A 131 6.24 -1.52 2.58
N TRP A 132 7.50 -1.86 2.37
CA TRP A 132 8.53 -1.80 3.40
C TRP A 132 9.05 -0.37 3.55
N ASP A 133 9.00 0.20 4.76
CA ASP A 133 9.44 1.57 5.05
C ASP A 133 10.91 1.67 5.50
N GLY A 134 11.63 0.56 5.50
CA GLY A 134 12.98 0.44 6.09
C GLY A 134 13.00 -0.25 7.45
N LYS A 135 11.85 -0.34 8.14
CA LYS A 135 11.73 -0.88 9.49
C LYS A 135 10.60 -1.90 9.63
N GLU A 136 9.43 -1.62 9.06
CA GLU A 136 8.26 -2.50 9.11
C GLU A 136 7.43 -2.44 7.83
N TRP A 137 6.57 -3.44 7.63
CA TRP A 137 5.59 -3.43 6.55
C TRP A 137 4.38 -2.59 6.96
N LYS A 138 4.03 -1.60 6.13
CA LYS A 138 2.90 -0.71 6.35
C LYS A 138 2.00 -0.62 5.14
N ILE A 139 0.76 -0.20 5.37
CA ILE A 139 -0.23 0.06 4.33
C ILE A 139 0.21 1.31 3.55
N SER A 140 0.43 1.15 2.24
CA SER A 140 0.68 2.25 1.31
C SER A 140 -0.59 2.74 0.61
N THR A 141 -1.54 1.84 0.33
CA THR A 141 -2.88 2.20 -0.17
C THR A 141 -3.91 1.29 0.47
N HIS A 142 -5.04 1.85 0.89
CA HIS A 142 -6.23 1.10 1.26
C HIS A 142 -7.40 1.66 0.46
N HIS A 143 -7.97 0.84 -0.42
CA HIS A 143 -9.26 1.11 -1.05
C HIS A 143 -10.30 0.15 -0.48
N SER A 144 -11.38 0.69 0.07
CA SER A 144 -12.57 -0.06 0.44
C SER A 144 -13.80 0.49 -0.26
N SER A 145 -14.65 -0.41 -0.77
CA SER A 145 -15.87 -0.03 -1.50
C SER A 145 -17.01 -0.99 -1.15
N ALA A 146 -18.23 -0.46 -1.04
CA ALA A 146 -19.39 -1.31 -0.83
C ALA A 146 -19.55 -2.30 -1.99
N MET A 147 -20.25 -3.40 -1.75
CA MET A 147 -20.67 -4.26 -2.85
C MET A 147 -21.57 -3.45 -3.80
N PRO A 148 -21.30 -3.48 -5.11
CA PRO A 148 -22.02 -2.62 -6.07
C PRO A 148 -23.49 -3.00 -6.28
N GLU A 149 -23.88 -4.22 -5.90
CA GLU A 149 -25.22 -4.78 -6.06
C GLU A 149 -25.98 -4.93 -4.72
N ALA A 150 -25.46 -4.31 -3.65
CA ALA A 150 -26.07 -4.34 -2.31
C ALA A 150 -27.27 -3.39 -2.16
#